data_AF-A0A545SB94-F1
#
_entry.id   AF-A0A545SB94-F1
#
_cell.length_a   1.000
_cell.length_b   1.000
_cell.length_c   1.000
_cell.angle_alpha   90.00
_cell.angle_beta   90.00
_cell.angle_gamma   90.00
#
_symmetry.space_group_name_H-M   'P 1'
#
loop_
_entity.id
_entity.type
_entity.pdbx_description
1 polymer ?
#
loop_
_entity_poly.entity_id
_entity_poly.type
_entity_poly.pdbx_seq_one_letter_code
_entity_poly.pdbx_strand_id
1 'polypeptide(L)' 'MGQVEEKIKTKLFSEIFADSFKVYEFIENRFELTHEEQEVIMKSISTCINDITIFLTDKKLS' A
#
# COMPACT_ATOMS: atom_id res chain seq x y z
N MET A 1 8.79 11.64 21.43
CA MET A 1 8.50 10.86 20.21
C MET A 1 8.88 11.73 19.04
N GLY A 2 10.02 11.42 18.43
CA GLY A 2 10.86 12.39 17.73
C GLY A 2 10.67 12.39 16.21
N GLN A 3 11.05 13.49 15.58
CA GLN A 3 11.05 13.72 14.12
C GLN A 3 11.66 12.57 13.28
N VAL A 4 12.51 11.73 13.89
CA VAL A 4 13.10 10.55 13.26
C VAL A 4 12.07 9.44 13.04
N GLU A 5 11.23 9.15 14.03
CA GLU A 5 10.20 8.11 13.93
C GLU A 5 9.15 8.47 12.87
N GLU A 6 8.79 9.75 12.80
CA GLU A 6 7.88 10.29 11.80
C GLU A 6 8.44 10.17 10.38
N LYS A 7 9.73 10.52 10.17
CA LYS A 7 10.41 10.33 8.88
C LYS A 7 10.47 8.87 8.45
N ILE A 8 10.72 7.95 9.37
CA ILE A 8 10.74 6.51 9.09
C ILE A 8 9.35 6.04 8.65
N LYS A 9 8.29 6.44 9.37
CA LYS A 9 6.90 6.13 9.00
C LYS A 9 6.56 6.65 7.60
N THR A 10 6.83 7.93 7.32
CA THR A 10 6.56 8.53 6.01
C THR A 10 7.28 7.79 4.89
N LYS A 11 8.56 7.44 5.10
CA LYS A 11 9.34 6.68 4.11
C LYS A 11 8.75 5.29 3.88
N LEU A 12 8.43 4.57 4.96
CA LEU A 12 7.85 3.23 4.90
C LEU A 12 6.50 3.24 4.15
N PHE A 13 5.62 4.19 4.45
CA PHE A 13 4.35 4.32 3.75
C PHE A 13 4.52 4.66 2.27
N SER A 14 5.48 5.53 1.94
CA SER A 14 5.79 5.85 0.54
C SER A 14 6.30 4.64 -0.23
N GLU A 15 7.12 3.79 0.37
CA GLU A 15 7.64 2.56 -0.26
C GLU A 15 6.52 1.53 -0.47
N ILE A 16 5.69 1.29 0.55
CA ILE A 16 4.53 0.38 0.47
C ILE A 16 3.57 0.81 -0.65
N PHE A 17 3.29 2.11 -0.75
CA PHE A 17 2.42 2.64 -1.80
C PHE A 17 3.03 2.46 -3.19
N ALA A 18 4.33 2.76 -3.36
CA ALA A 18 5.02 2.60 -4.62
C ALA A 18 5.05 1.13 -5.08
N ASP A 19 5.29 0.19 -4.17
CA ASP A 19 5.30 -1.24 -4.50
C ASP A 19 3.90 -1.77 -4.81
N SER A 20 2.89 -1.30 -4.08
CA SER A 20 1.49 -1.61 -4.37
C SER A 20 1.06 -1.14 -5.76
N PHE A 21 1.52 0.03 -6.18
CA PHE A 21 1.27 0.54 -7.52
C PHE A 21 1.94 -0.32 -8.60
N LYS A 22 3.20 -0.75 -8.39
CA LYS A 22 3.87 -1.68 -9.32
C LYS A 22 3.12 -3.00 -9.46
N VAL A 23 2.52 -3.51 -8.38
CA VAL A 23 1.69 -4.73 -8.43
C VAL A 23 0.46 -4.49 -9.30
N TYR A 24 -0.24 -3.36 -9.13
CA TYR A 24 -1.36 -2.99 -9.99
C TYR A 24 -0.94 -2.93 -11.47
N GLU A 25 0.11 -2.17 -11.80
CA GLU A 25 0.63 -2.04 -13.16
C GLU A 25 1.06 -3.39 -13.74
N PHE A 26 1.68 -4.26 -12.93
CA PHE A 26 2.06 -5.59 -13.38
C PHE A 26 0.84 -6.43 -13.79
N ILE A 27 -0.24 -6.37 -13.02
CA ILE A 27 -1.47 -7.11 -13.32
C ILE A 27 -2.15 -6.52 -14.55
N GLU A 28 -2.32 -5.20 -14.60
CA GLU A 28 -2.94 -4.50 -15.72
C GLU A 28 -2.20 -4.75 -17.05
N ASN A 29 -0.87 -4.79 -17.03
CA ASN A 29 -0.07 -5.05 -18.23
C ASN A 29 -0.06 -6.53 -18.67
N ARG A 30 -0.48 -7.47 -17.81
CA ARG A 30 -0.44 -8.92 -18.06
C ARG A 30 -1.79 -9.53 -18.39
N PHE A 31 -2.87 -8.89 -17.96
CA PHE A 31 -4.22 -9.40 -18.08
C PHE A 31 -5.12 -8.34 -18.72
N GLU A 32 -5.96 -8.74 -19.67
CA GLU A 32 -7.04 -7.88 -20.15
C GLU A 32 -8.13 -7.83 -19.07
N LEU A 33 -8.11 -6.77 -18.28
CA LEU A 33 -9.06 -6.55 -17.20
C LEU A 33 -10.22 -5.67 -17.67
N THR A 34 -11.42 -6.00 -17.24
CA THR A 34 -12.56 -5.10 -17.31
C THR A 34 -12.42 -3.98 -16.26
N HIS A 35 -13.17 -2.89 -16.46
CA HIS A 35 -13.19 -1.77 -15.50
C HIS A 35 -13.63 -2.22 -14.10
N GLU A 36 -14.58 -3.15 -13.99
CA GLU A 36 -15.01 -3.70 -12.70
C GLU A 36 -13.87 -4.48 -12.01
N GLU A 37 -13.11 -5.28 -12.76
CA GLU A 37 -11.97 -6.04 -12.20
C GLU A 37 -10.84 -5.12 -11.75
N GLN A 38 -10.56 -4.05 -12.51
CA GLN A 38 -9.59 -3.02 -12.11
C GLN A 38 -9.99 -2.34 -10.80
N GLU A 39 -11.27 -1.97 -10.64
CA GLU A 39 -11.78 -1.40 -9.40
C GLU A 39 -11.64 -2.37 -8.22
N VAL A 40 -11.93 -3.66 -8.44
CA VAL A 40 -11.77 -4.70 -7.41
C VAL A 40 -10.30 -4.80 -6.98
N ILE A 41 -9.36 -4.85 -7.93
CA ILE A 41 -7.92 -4.94 -7.63
C ILE A 41 -7.45 -3.70 -6.86
N MET A 42 -7.80 -2.49 -7.32
CA MET A 42 -7.44 -1.25 -6.62
C MET A 42 -7.99 -1.22 -5.20
N LYS A 43 -9.23 -1.69 -5.01
CA LYS A 43 -9.85 -1.77 -3.69
C LYS A 43 -9.11 -2.78 -2.79
N SER A 44 -8.79 -3.96 -3.29
CA SER A 44 -8.02 -4.97 -2.56
C SER A 44 -6.64 -4.46 -2.16
N ILE A 45 -5.93 -3.78 -3.06
CA ILE A 45 -4.64 -3.15 -2.78
C ILE A 45 -4.80 -2.09 -1.69
N SER A 46 -5.80 -1.21 -1.81
CA SER A 46 -6.05 -0.15 -0.81
C SER A 46 -6.37 -0.71 0.57
N THR A 47 -7.17 -1.79 0.65
CA THR A 47 -7.44 -2.50 1.90
C THR A 47 -6.16 -3.09 2.49
N CYS A 48 -5.32 -3.74 1.67
CA CYS A 48 -4.05 -4.28 2.12
C CYS A 48 -3.11 -3.20 2.70
N ILE A 49 -2.98 -2.06 2.02
CA ILE A 49 -2.19 -0.92 2.49
C ILE A 49 -2.73 -0.42 3.83
N ASN A 50 -4.05 -0.33 3.97
CA ASN A 50 -4.68 0.13 5.21
C ASN A 50 -4.45 -0.87 6.35
N ASP A 51 -4.57 -2.17 6.10
CA ASP A 51 -4.32 -3.22 7.12
C ASP A 51 -2.86 -3.21 7.57
N ILE A 52 -1.92 -3.06 6.64
CA ILE A 52 -0.49 -2.91 6.95
C ILE A 52 -0.27 -1.62 7.75
N THR A 53 -0.94 -0.52 7.38
CA THR A 53 -0.84 0.76 8.08
C THR A 53 -1.34 0.67 9.51
N ILE A 54 -2.49 0.03 9.71
CA ILE A 54 -3.05 -0.25 11.04
C ILE A 54 -2.07 -1.11 11.81
N PHE A 55 -1.58 -2.23 11.25
CA PHE A 55 -0.63 -3.11 11.91
C PHE A 55 0.65 -2.39 12.35
N LEU A 56 1.24 -1.57 11.49
CA LEU A 56 2.46 -0.81 11.79
C LEU A 56 2.21 0.30 12.83
N THR A 57 1.02 0.90 12.83
CA THR A 57 0.62 1.93 13.79
C THR A 57 0.30 1.30 15.16
N ASP A 58 -0.42 0.19 15.18
CA ASP A 58 -0.82 -0.57 16.37
C ASP A 58 0.35 -1.26 17.03
N LYS A 59 1.31 -1.77 16.25
CA LYS A 59 2.52 -2.36 16.82
C LYS A 59 3.27 -1.36 17.69
N LYS A 60 3.12 -0.05 17.41
CA LYS A 60 4.06 1.00 17.79
C LYS A 60 5.49 0.57 17.43
N LEU A 61 6.22 1.47 16.81
CA LEU A 61 7.68 1.44 16.97
C LEU A 61 7.95 1.71 18.45
N SER A 62 7.77 0.69 19.31
CA SER A 62 8.11 0.71 20.73
C SER A 62 9.60 0.95 20.90
#